data_AF-A0A2K1KTD2-F1
#
_entry.id   AF-A0A2K1KTD2-F1
#
_cell.length_a   1.000
_cell.length_b   1.000
_cell.length_c   1.000
_cell.angle_alpha   90.00
_cell.angle_beta   90.00
_cell.angle_gamma   90.00
#
_symmetry.space_group_name_H-M   'P 1'
#
loop_
_entity.id
_entity.type
_entity.pdbx_description
1 polymer ?
#
loop_
_entity_poly.entity_id
_entity_poly.type
_entity_poly.pdbx_seq_one_letter_code
_entity_poly.pdbx_strand_id
1 'polypeptide(L)'
;MKQELEEYRSEAAHLRNQQATVRRLEERNRLLEQQMEEKVKEIVEMKQRSLAEENQKNIEIIREREAFLQNQLRAAKESVQNMQRLHEYGQTQLFNLHAQSEEVSAAKQSELNLLTDEVDRSQARLLSLEREKEQLRSELQAVNNQEVHLQERLNEEASSNLEVSLKAKEKIISELHYELHTIESTLSNEREQHLVEVKRLNALLNEKDLVLQVLQKELSERPTPKQVEDLRKQVKILQAVGYNSVEAEDWEIATRGEDIGKLETLLLDKNRKMEHELTQFKVQLSERTEAALAAVEKVRELEAQVTKHKALIVKLEEDIVKGYGPSHDRRPTKHSDDWDLPDSGINDSSEQHESSKGVGGEDRNSMLQVICSQRDRFRQRLRVTEEELRASRDRCQLLTADVERSKADNVKLYEKMRFVQDYTKEGPVSRNKKRGEDLESGMGGDVESRYKKMYEDDINPFTAFSKKEKDRRYRELGLRDKITLTSGRFLLGNKYARTFIFFYSIALHLLVFASMYRFSSLSHSAIRDREMGYNEGS
;
A
#
# COMPACT_ATOMS: atom_id res chain seq x y z
N MET A 1 23.35 -84.07 -58.87
CA MET A 1 24.78 -83.70 -58.88
C MET A 1 25.04 -82.27 -59.38
N LYS A 2 24.86 -81.91 -60.67
CA LYS A 2 25.13 -80.52 -61.13
C LYS A 2 24.10 -79.49 -60.63
N GLN A 3 22.80 -79.83 -60.69
CA GLN A 3 21.72 -78.96 -60.20
C GLN A 3 21.79 -78.76 -58.68
N GLU A 4 21.98 -79.83 -57.91
CA GLU A 4 22.20 -79.75 -56.46
C GLU A 4 23.41 -78.87 -56.09
N LEU A 5 24.52 -78.94 -56.85
CA LEU A 5 25.68 -78.08 -56.62
C LEU A 5 25.41 -76.60 -56.94
N GLU A 6 24.56 -76.30 -57.91
CA GLU A 6 24.12 -74.93 -58.22
C GLU A 6 23.16 -74.40 -57.15
N GLU A 7 22.24 -75.25 -56.67
CA GLU A 7 21.36 -74.95 -55.53
C GLU A 7 22.19 -74.65 -54.27
N TYR A 8 23.15 -75.50 -53.89
CA TYR A 8 24.05 -75.24 -52.77
C TYR A 8 24.91 -73.97 -52.93
N ARG A 9 25.32 -73.63 -54.16
CA ARG A 9 26.02 -72.36 -54.43
C ARG A 9 25.11 -71.15 -54.23
N SER A 10 23.86 -71.25 -54.66
CA SER A 10 22.87 -70.18 -54.50
C SER A 10 22.49 -69.99 -53.02
N GLU A 11 22.33 -71.08 -52.26
CA GLU A 11 22.08 -71.06 -50.82
C GLU A 11 23.27 -70.49 -50.06
N ALA A 12 24.51 -70.88 -50.39
CA ALA A 12 25.71 -70.31 -49.79
C ALA A 12 25.86 -68.81 -50.08
N ALA A 13 25.49 -68.35 -51.28
CA ALA A 13 25.46 -66.93 -51.62
C ALA A 13 24.37 -66.18 -50.83
N HIS A 14 23.18 -66.78 -50.67
CA HIS A 14 22.10 -66.23 -49.87
C HIS A 14 22.46 -66.14 -48.38
N LEU A 15 23.06 -67.20 -47.81
CA LEU A 15 23.57 -67.21 -46.43
C LEU A 15 24.66 -66.17 -46.20
N ARG A 16 25.56 -65.95 -47.17
CA ARG A 16 26.56 -64.87 -47.10
C ARG A 16 25.92 -63.49 -47.14
N ASN A 17 24.89 -63.28 -47.97
CA ASN A 17 24.14 -62.03 -48.00
C ASN A 17 23.43 -61.80 -46.66
N GLN A 18 22.76 -62.83 -46.14
CA GLN A 18 22.14 -62.78 -44.82
C GLN A 18 23.16 -62.45 -43.72
N GLN A 19 24.33 -63.10 -43.69
CA GLN A 19 25.41 -62.76 -42.74
C GLN A 19 25.88 -61.30 -42.88
N ALA A 20 25.99 -60.78 -44.11
CA ALA A 20 26.33 -59.38 -44.32
C ALA A 20 25.24 -58.42 -43.84
N THR A 21 23.95 -58.78 -44.00
CA THR A 21 22.84 -57.99 -43.47
C THR A 21 22.78 -58.03 -41.96
N VAL A 22 22.99 -59.20 -41.33
CA VAL A 22 23.03 -59.35 -39.87
C VAL A 22 24.15 -58.50 -39.28
N ARG A 23 25.36 -58.54 -39.84
CA ARG A 23 26.48 -57.68 -39.38
C ARG A 23 26.15 -56.19 -39.48
N ARG A 24 25.56 -55.74 -40.60
CA ARG A 24 25.13 -54.34 -40.74
C ARG A 24 24.06 -53.95 -39.72
N LEU A 25 23.14 -54.86 -39.40
CA LEU A 25 22.11 -54.63 -38.39
C LEU A 25 22.70 -54.61 -36.97
N GLU A 26 23.66 -55.48 -36.66
CA GLU A 26 24.40 -55.49 -35.39
C GLU A 26 25.21 -54.21 -35.21
N GLU A 27 25.93 -53.76 -36.25
CA GLU A 27 26.66 -52.49 -36.24
C GLU A 27 25.72 -51.29 -36.06
N ARG A 28 24.57 -51.29 -36.76
CA ARG A 28 23.55 -50.26 -36.58
C ARG A 28 22.95 -50.26 -35.18
N ASN A 29 22.68 -51.43 -34.60
CA ASN A 29 22.20 -51.53 -33.22
C ASN A 29 23.24 -51.01 -32.22
N ARG A 30 24.52 -51.38 -32.37
CA ARG A 30 25.60 -50.85 -31.52
C ARG A 30 25.73 -49.33 -31.61
N LEU A 31 25.64 -48.77 -32.83
CA LEU A 31 25.64 -47.32 -33.04
C LEU A 31 24.45 -46.64 -32.37
N LEU A 32 23.25 -47.22 -32.48
CA LEU A 32 22.07 -46.71 -31.81
C LEU A 32 22.19 -46.79 -30.29
N GLU A 33 22.73 -47.89 -29.75
CA GLU A 33 23.01 -48.05 -28.31
C GLU A 33 23.99 -46.99 -27.81
N GLN A 34 25.11 -46.78 -28.51
CA GLN A 34 26.08 -45.73 -28.15
C GLN A 34 25.47 -44.34 -28.19
N GLN A 35 24.70 -44.01 -29.24
CA GLN A 35 24.00 -42.73 -29.32
C GLN A 35 22.97 -42.55 -28.20
N MET A 36 22.28 -43.62 -27.81
CA MET A 36 21.35 -43.58 -26.69
C MET A 36 22.08 -43.40 -25.36
N GLU A 37 23.21 -44.08 -25.14
CA GLU A 37 24.03 -43.90 -23.94
C GLU A 37 24.60 -42.48 -23.83
N GLU A 38 25.09 -41.91 -24.93
CA GLU A 38 25.58 -40.52 -24.97
C GLU A 38 24.46 -39.53 -24.65
N LYS A 39 23.29 -39.68 -25.27
CA LYS A 39 22.12 -38.85 -24.96
C LYS A 39 21.69 -38.98 -23.50
N VAL A 40 21.70 -40.19 -22.94
CA VAL A 40 21.38 -40.41 -21.53
C VAL A 40 22.41 -39.72 -20.63
N LYS A 41 23.71 -39.84 -20.93
CA LYS A 41 24.77 -39.15 -20.18
C LYS A 41 24.59 -37.63 -20.24
N GLU A 42 24.37 -37.06 -21.42
CA GLU A 42 24.11 -35.63 -21.59
C GLU A 42 22.89 -35.17 -20.78
N ILE A 43 21.78 -35.92 -20.83
CA ILE A 43 20.56 -35.61 -20.06
C ILE A 43 20.84 -35.65 -18.55
N VAL A 44 21.59 -36.66 -18.08
CA VAL A 44 21.95 -36.78 -16.66
C VAL A 44 22.86 -35.64 -16.24
N GLU A 45 23.87 -35.27 -17.02
CA GLU A 45 24.75 -34.13 -16.73
C GLU A 45 23.99 -32.81 -16.71
N MET A 46 23.11 -32.56 -17.69
CA MET A 46 22.26 -31.38 -17.71
C MET A 46 21.37 -31.32 -16.46
N LYS A 47 20.80 -32.45 -16.03
CA LYS A 47 19.94 -32.52 -14.84
C LYS A 47 20.73 -32.36 -13.54
N GLN A 48 21.96 -32.87 -13.48
CA GLN A 48 22.85 -32.66 -12.34
C GLN A 48 23.24 -31.18 -12.22
N ARG A 49 23.58 -30.52 -13.35
CA ARG A 49 23.88 -29.08 -13.37
C ARG A 49 22.66 -28.24 -12.96
N SER A 50 21.48 -28.54 -13.51
CA SER A 50 20.26 -27.81 -13.15
C SER A 50 19.94 -27.96 -11.66
N LEU A 51 20.08 -29.16 -11.11
CA LEU A 51 19.85 -29.41 -9.69
C LEU A 51 20.90 -28.73 -8.80
N ALA A 52 22.16 -28.65 -9.23
CA ALA A 52 23.19 -27.90 -8.54
C ALA A 52 22.91 -26.39 -8.54
N GLU A 53 22.46 -25.83 -9.68
CA GLU A 53 22.06 -24.43 -9.79
C GLU A 53 20.83 -24.09 -8.93
N GLU A 54 19.82 -24.97 -8.90
CA GLU A 54 18.65 -24.81 -8.02
C GLU A 54 19.04 -24.84 -6.55
N ASN A 55 19.90 -25.79 -6.15
CA ASN A 55 20.41 -25.87 -4.79
C ASN A 55 21.22 -24.62 -4.40
N GLN A 56 22.07 -24.13 -5.31
CA GLN A 56 22.85 -22.92 -5.08
C GLN A 56 21.95 -21.69 -4.90
N LYS A 57 20.94 -21.52 -5.76
CA LYS A 57 19.93 -20.44 -5.62
C LYS A 57 19.17 -20.55 -4.30
N ASN A 58 18.79 -21.76 -3.89
CA ASN A 58 18.11 -21.98 -2.61
C ASN A 58 19.00 -21.58 -1.42
N ILE A 59 20.30 -21.92 -1.46
CA ILE A 59 21.26 -21.52 -0.43
C ILE A 59 21.42 -19.99 -0.38
N GLU A 60 21.48 -19.33 -1.54
CA GLU A 60 21.59 -17.87 -1.62
C GLU A 60 20.34 -17.18 -1.02
N ILE A 61 19.14 -17.64 -1.36
CA ILE A 61 17.89 -17.14 -0.78
C ILE A 61 17.86 -17.32 0.74
N ILE A 62 18.32 -18.47 1.24
CA ILE A 62 18.38 -18.74 2.69
C ILE A 62 19.39 -17.78 3.36
N ARG A 63 20.56 -17.56 2.75
CA ARG A 63 21.57 -16.61 3.27
C ARG A 63 21.07 -15.18 3.28
N GLU A 64 20.39 -14.72 2.22
CA GLU A 64 19.77 -13.40 2.18
C GLU A 64 18.72 -13.24 3.28
N ARG A 65 17.88 -14.26 3.48
CA ARG A 65 16.87 -14.28 4.54
C ARG A 65 17.52 -14.25 5.92
N GLU A 66 18.59 -15.01 6.13
CA GLU A 66 19.34 -15.02 7.38
C GLU A 66 19.95 -13.65 7.68
N ALA A 67 20.63 -13.04 6.70
CA ALA A 67 21.21 -11.70 6.84
C ALA A 67 20.14 -10.65 7.15
N PHE A 68 18.97 -10.74 6.51
CA PHE A 68 17.84 -9.86 6.79
C PHE A 68 17.31 -10.02 8.23
N LEU A 69 17.12 -11.26 8.69
CA LEU A 69 16.69 -11.54 10.06
C LEU A 69 17.74 -11.09 11.09
N GLN A 70 19.03 -11.28 10.81
CA GLN A 70 20.11 -10.78 11.66
C GLN A 70 20.10 -9.24 11.76
N ASN A 71 19.87 -8.54 10.65
CA ASN A 71 19.75 -7.08 10.64
C ASN A 71 18.53 -6.59 11.44
N GLN A 72 17.37 -7.26 11.31
CA GLN A 72 16.19 -6.94 12.13
C GLN A 72 16.44 -7.18 13.61
N LEU A 73 17.10 -8.28 13.97
CA LEU A 73 17.48 -8.59 15.34
C LEU A 73 18.43 -7.52 15.90
N ARG A 74 19.41 -7.07 15.11
CA ARG A 74 20.33 -5.99 15.50
C ARG A 74 19.57 -4.68 15.75
N ALA A 75 18.70 -4.28 14.82
CA ALA A 75 17.89 -3.06 14.98
C ALA A 75 16.97 -3.13 16.22
N ALA A 76 16.34 -4.28 16.47
CA ALA A 76 15.53 -4.49 17.66
C ALA A 76 16.37 -4.40 18.95
N LYS A 77 17.56 -5.00 18.97
CA LYS A 77 18.50 -4.90 20.10
C LYS A 77 18.96 -3.46 20.35
N GLU A 78 19.29 -2.72 19.31
CA GLU A 78 19.65 -1.30 19.41
C GLU A 78 18.49 -0.45 19.94
N SER A 79 17.25 -0.72 19.49
CA SER A 79 16.06 -0.05 20.02
C SER A 79 15.84 -0.33 21.50
N VAL A 80 16.02 -1.58 21.94
CA VAL A 80 15.91 -1.95 23.36
C VAL A 80 17.00 -1.28 24.18
N GLN A 81 18.25 -1.26 23.70
CA GLN A 81 19.34 -0.56 24.37
C GLN A 81 19.08 0.95 24.48
N ASN A 82 18.51 1.57 23.46
CA ASN A 82 18.12 2.98 23.50
C ASN A 82 17.00 3.23 24.52
N MET A 83 16.00 2.35 24.59
CA MET A 83 14.95 2.43 25.62
C MET A 83 15.51 2.25 27.03
N GLN A 84 16.46 1.33 27.23
CA GLN A 84 17.14 1.15 28.52
C GLN A 84 17.92 2.42 28.92
N ARG A 85 18.70 3.01 28.01
CA ARG A 85 19.42 4.28 28.26
C ARG A 85 18.47 5.42 28.60
N LEU A 86 17.35 5.54 27.89
CA LEU A 86 16.33 6.57 28.17
C LEU A 86 15.65 6.33 29.52
N HIS A 87 15.40 5.06 29.88
CA HIS A 87 14.87 4.69 31.18
C HIS A 87 15.85 5.01 32.32
N GLU A 88 17.13 4.65 32.17
CA GLU A 88 18.20 5.00 33.13
C GLU A 88 18.34 6.53 33.27
N TYR A 89 18.25 7.26 32.16
CA TYR A 89 18.24 8.72 32.16
C TYR A 89 17.02 9.29 32.90
N GLY A 90 15.82 8.78 32.63
CA GLY A 90 14.61 9.18 33.36
C GLY A 90 14.70 8.86 34.85
N GLN A 91 15.22 7.69 35.21
CA GLN A 91 15.38 7.27 36.60
C GLN A 91 16.41 8.14 37.36
N THR A 92 17.51 8.51 36.73
CA THR A 92 18.50 9.43 37.32
C THR A 92 17.94 10.84 37.49
N GLN A 93 17.14 11.34 36.53
CA GLN A 93 16.43 12.62 36.69
C GLN A 93 15.43 12.58 37.86
N LEU A 94 14.63 11.52 37.97
CA LEU A 94 13.70 11.35 39.10
C LEU A 94 14.44 11.28 40.43
N PHE A 95 15.56 10.56 40.49
CA PHE A 95 16.40 10.49 41.69
C PHE A 95 16.95 11.87 42.07
N ASN A 96 17.46 12.65 41.09
CA ASN A 96 17.96 14.00 41.34
C ASN A 96 16.86 14.95 41.82
N LEU A 97 15.66 14.89 41.23
CA LEU A 97 14.51 15.69 41.67
C LEU A 97 14.06 15.29 43.08
N HIS A 98 14.06 13.99 43.40
CA HIS A 98 13.76 13.51 44.74
C HIS A 98 14.78 14.02 45.74
N ALA A 99 16.07 13.90 45.43
CA ALA A 99 17.16 14.40 46.29
C ALA A 99 17.05 15.92 46.52
N GLN A 100 16.78 16.71 45.48
CA GLN A 100 16.54 18.16 45.62
C GLN A 100 15.29 18.45 46.46
N SER A 101 14.21 17.69 46.27
CA SER A 101 12.99 17.85 47.07
C SER A 101 13.23 17.52 48.55
N GLU A 102 13.98 16.46 48.84
CA GLU A 102 14.39 16.10 50.21
C GLU A 102 15.30 17.16 50.81
N GLU A 103 16.26 17.68 50.06
CA GLU A 103 17.15 18.77 50.49
C GLU A 103 16.34 20.03 50.83
N VAL A 104 15.43 20.45 49.96
CA VAL A 104 14.54 21.60 50.21
C VAL A 104 13.63 21.34 51.41
N SER A 105 13.10 20.13 51.56
CA SER A 105 12.27 19.77 52.71
C SER A 105 13.07 19.80 54.02
N ALA A 106 14.30 19.31 54.01
CA ALA A 106 15.21 19.33 55.16
C ALA A 106 15.61 20.76 55.52
N ALA A 107 15.93 21.60 54.52
CA ALA A 107 16.22 23.01 54.72
C ALA A 107 15.03 23.75 55.35
N LYS A 108 13.81 23.57 54.81
CA LYS A 108 12.58 24.14 55.39
C LYS A 108 12.31 23.65 56.81
N GLN A 109 12.53 22.37 57.09
CA GLN A 109 12.39 21.84 58.44
C GLN A 109 13.40 22.48 59.40
N SER A 110 14.64 22.70 58.95
CA SER A 110 15.66 23.39 59.75
C SER A 110 15.31 24.85 60.02
N GLU A 111 14.74 25.55 59.04
CA GLU A 111 14.25 26.93 59.18
C GLU A 111 13.09 26.99 60.16
N LEU A 112 12.12 26.07 60.05
CA LEU A 112 11.01 25.96 61.01
C LEU A 112 11.50 25.70 62.43
N ASN A 113 12.49 24.82 62.62
CA ASN A 113 13.07 24.56 63.94
C ASN A 113 13.73 25.83 64.50
N LEU A 114 14.47 26.58 63.67
CA LEU A 114 15.16 27.80 64.08
C LEU A 114 14.17 28.93 64.43
N LEU A 115 13.09 29.07 63.65
CA LEU A 115 11.99 29.98 63.96
C LEU A 115 11.26 29.58 65.25
N THR A 116 11.07 28.27 65.47
CA THR A 116 10.46 27.76 66.71
C THR A 116 11.34 28.09 67.91
N ASP A 117 12.66 27.88 67.80
CA ASP A 117 13.63 28.26 68.84
C ASP A 117 13.63 29.78 69.11
N GLU A 118 13.51 30.61 68.08
CA GLU A 118 13.46 32.07 68.23
C GLU A 118 12.13 32.54 68.85
N VAL A 119 11.01 31.90 68.49
CA VAL A 119 9.72 32.10 69.15
C VAL A 119 9.83 31.74 70.63
N ASP A 120 10.39 30.58 70.98
CA ASP A 120 10.56 30.15 72.37
C ASP A 120 11.45 31.11 73.16
N ARG A 121 12.56 31.60 72.56
CA ARG A 121 13.42 32.62 73.18
C ARG A 121 12.69 33.95 73.37
N SER A 122 11.92 34.39 72.38
CA SER A 122 11.14 35.64 72.46
C SER A 122 10.04 35.54 73.53
N GLN A 123 9.37 34.39 73.64
CA GLN A 123 8.40 34.10 74.68
C GLN A 123 9.06 34.08 76.07
N ALA A 124 10.23 33.46 76.21
CA ALA A 124 10.99 33.48 77.47
C ALA A 124 11.37 34.91 77.89
N ARG A 125 11.79 35.75 76.94
CA ARG A 125 12.10 37.17 77.18
C ARG A 125 10.85 38.00 77.51
N LEU A 126 9.72 37.73 76.86
CA LEU A 126 8.44 38.36 77.20
C LEU A 126 8.05 38.02 78.63
N LEU A 127 8.13 36.75 79.02
CA LEU A 127 7.84 36.31 80.38
C LEU A 127 8.78 36.95 81.41
N SER A 128 10.06 37.16 81.10
CA SER A 128 10.97 37.87 82.00
C SER A 128 10.63 39.36 82.11
N LEU A 129 10.35 40.04 81.00
CA LEU A 129 9.93 41.44 80.99
C LEU A 129 8.57 41.67 81.66
N GLU A 130 7.64 40.73 81.55
CA GLU A 130 6.37 40.78 82.28
C GLU A 130 6.58 40.69 83.79
N ARG A 131 7.48 39.81 84.25
CA ARG A 131 7.89 39.73 85.67
C ARG A 131 8.57 41.01 86.14
N GLU A 132 9.50 41.55 85.36
CA GLU A 132 10.19 42.82 85.69
C GLU A 132 9.21 43.99 85.72
N LYS A 133 8.26 44.06 84.78
CA LYS A 133 7.20 45.08 84.77
C LYS A 133 6.30 44.97 86.00
N GLU A 134 6.00 43.77 86.44
CA GLU A 134 5.21 43.53 87.65
C GLU A 134 5.99 43.93 88.91
N GLN A 135 7.29 43.62 88.96
CA GLN A 135 8.21 44.10 90.01
C GLN A 135 8.28 45.64 90.03
N LEU A 136 8.57 46.28 88.89
CA LEU A 136 8.63 47.74 88.78
C LEU A 136 7.29 48.41 89.12
N ARG A 137 6.15 47.82 88.75
CA ARG A 137 4.84 48.32 89.19
C ARG A 137 4.67 48.27 90.71
N SER A 138 5.17 47.22 91.36
CA SER A 138 5.14 47.10 92.82
C SER A 138 6.09 48.12 93.48
N GLU A 139 7.27 48.33 92.91
CA GLU A 139 8.23 49.34 93.38
C GLU A 139 7.72 50.76 93.17
N LEU A 140 7.08 51.05 92.03
CA LEU A 140 6.50 52.37 91.73
C LEU A 140 5.29 52.66 92.64
N GLN A 141 4.50 51.65 93.04
CA GLN A 141 3.52 51.79 94.12
C GLN A 141 4.19 52.07 95.48
N ALA A 142 5.38 51.51 95.76
CA ALA A 142 6.14 51.80 96.97
C ALA A 142 6.78 53.20 96.97
N VAL A 143 7.29 53.65 95.82
CA VAL A 143 7.92 54.97 95.63
C VAL A 143 6.88 56.08 95.53
N ASN A 144 5.70 55.84 94.95
CA ASN A 144 4.56 56.76 95.00
C ASN A 144 4.08 56.99 96.45
N ASN A 145 4.36 56.07 97.39
CA ASN A 145 4.16 56.30 98.83
C ASN A 145 5.31 57.11 99.47
N GLN A 146 6.38 57.38 98.74
CA GLN A 146 7.61 58.07 99.19
C GLN A 146 7.84 59.43 98.51
N GLU A 147 6.97 59.81 97.56
CA GLU A 147 7.03 61.04 96.77
C GLU A 147 6.45 62.27 97.51
N VAL A 148 6.86 62.46 98.78
CA VAL A 148 6.60 63.71 99.56
C VAL A 148 7.89 64.43 99.92
N HIS A 149 9.06 63.86 99.65
CA HIS A 149 10.31 64.51 99.98
C HIS A 149 11.31 64.32 98.84
N LEU A 150 11.69 65.41 98.18
CA LEU A 150 13.04 65.73 97.66
C LEU A 150 12.95 66.61 96.41
N GLN A 151 12.54 67.87 96.60
CA GLN A 151 12.55 68.89 95.55
C GLN A 151 13.59 69.98 95.79
N GLU A 152 14.67 69.66 96.51
CA GLU A 152 15.57 70.68 97.07
C GLU A 152 17.07 70.31 96.98
N ARG A 153 17.49 69.64 95.88
CA ARG A 153 18.92 69.47 95.53
C ARG A 153 19.23 69.82 94.06
N LEU A 154 18.43 70.67 93.43
CA LEU A 154 18.35 70.73 91.97
C LEU A 154 19.21 71.79 91.25
N ASN A 155 20.12 72.52 91.89
CA ASN A 155 20.73 73.68 91.21
C ASN A 155 22.26 73.72 91.07
N GLU A 156 23.04 72.85 91.71
CA GLU A 156 24.51 72.78 91.47
C GLU A 156 24.96 71.47 90.83
N GLU A 157 24.20 70.38 91.01
CA GLU A 157 24.29 69.15 90.23
C GLU A 157 23.72 69.32 88.80
N ALA A 158 22.87 70.31 88.56
CA ALA A 158 22.19 70.50 87.28
C ALA A 158 23.14 70.77 86.11
N SER A 159 24.28 71.44 86.32
CA SER A 159 25.21 71.80 85.25
C SER A 159 26.16 70.66 84.86
N SER A 160 26.69 69.92 85.84
CA SER A 160 27.47 68.70 85.58
C SER A 160 26.58 67.56 85.07
N ASN A 161 25.36 67.44 85.60
CA ASN A 161 24.36 66.53 85.07
C ASN A 161 23.88 66.95 83.68
N LEU A 162 23.81 68.26 83.35
CA LEU A 162 23.51 68.70 81.99
C LEU A 162 24.62 68.32 81.01
N GLU A 163 25.90 68.44 81.38
CA GLU A 163 27.00 68.07 80.49
C GLU A 163 27.11 66.56 80.29
N VAL A 164 26.95 65.77 81.37
CA VAL A 164 26.85 64.31 81.29
C VAL A 164 25.59 63.89 80.53
N SER A 165 24.46 64.58 80.73
CA SER A 165 23.22 64.36 79.99
C SER A 165 23.36 64.73 78.51
N LEU A 166 24.13 65.76 78.17
CA LEU A 166 24.36 66.16 76.79
C LEU A 166 25.26 65.16 76.07
N LYS A 167 26.33 64.67 76.70
CA LYS A 167 27.15 63.56 76.19
C LYS A 167 26.34 62.26 76.08
N ALA A 168 25.47 61.98 77.04
CA ALA A 168 24.55 60.84 76.95
C ALA A 168 23.55 61.00 75.81
N LYS A 169 22.99 62.20 75.59
CA LYS A 169 22.10 62.50 74.46
C LYS A 169 22.82 62.42 73.13
N GLU A 170 24.05 62.92 73.01
CA GLU A 170 24.87 62.79 71.80
C GLU A 170 25.17 61.32 71.49
N LYS A 171 25.48 60.51 72.51
CA LYS A 171 25.66 59.07 72.35
C LYS A 171 24.37 58.39 71.90
N ILE A 172 23.23 58.69 72.52
CA ILE A 172 21.91 58.19 72.12
C ILE A 172 21.58 58.64 70.70
N ILE A 173 21.89 59.87 70.32
CA ILE A 173 21.69 60.37 68.95
C ILE A 173 22.55 59.59 67.97
N SER A 174 23.80 59.27 68.31
CA SER A 174 24.67 58.46 67.44
C SER A 174 24.21 57.01 67.33
N GLU A 175 23.72 56.42 68.43
CA GLU A 175 23.11 55.08 68.46
C GLU A 175 21.83 55.07 67.63
N LEU A 176 20.95 56.06 67.78
CA LEU A 176 19.73 56.21 66.97
C LEU A 176 20.03 56.45 65.48
N HIS A 177 21.08 57.20 65.14
CA HIS A 177 21.48 57.36 63.74
C HIS A 177 22.04 56.06 63.16
N TYR A 178 22.79 55.30 63.95
CA TYR A 178 23.26 53.99 63.53
C TYR A 178 22.09 53.01 63.35
N GLU A 179 21.14 52.98 64.28
CA GLU A 179 19.91 52.19 64.19
C GLU A 179 19.04 52.63 63.01
N LEU A 180 18.88 53.93 62.77
CA LEU A 180 18.18 54.42 61.58
C LEU A 180 18.87 53.96 60.30
N HIS A 181 20.21 54.06 60.24
CA HIS A 181 20.95 53.64 59.06
C HIS A 181 20.89 52.13 58.83
N THR A 182 20.97 51.32 59.89
CA THR A 182 20.81 49.86 59.76
C THR A 182 19.40 49.50 59.32
N ILE A 183 18.36 50.15 59.87
CA ILE A 183 16.96 49.94 59.46
C ILE A 183 16.73 50.39 58.01
N GLU A 184 17.27 51.54 57.59
CA GLU A 184 17.18 52.00 56.20
C GLU A 184 17.86 51.02 55.24
N SER A 185 19.02 50.49 55.62
CA SER A 185 19.76 49.49 54.85
C SER A 185 18.99 48.16 54.76
N THR A 186 18.44 47.65 55.86
CA THR A 186 17.61 46.42 55.84
C THR A 186 16.35 46.61 55.02
N LEU A 187 15.67 47.75 55.15
CA LEU A 187 14.46 48.06 54.40
C LEU A 187 14.75 48.27 52.90
N SER A 188 15.92 48.81 52.54
CA SER A 188 16.37 48.87 51.15
C SER A 188 16.63 47.47 50.58
N ASN A 189 17.29 46.59 51.34
CA ASN A 189 17.56 45.21 50.92
C ASN A 189 16.26 44.40 50.77
N GLU A 190 15.31 44.52 51.70
CA GLU A 190 14.00 43.88 51.60
C GLU A 190 13.23 44.37 50.38
N ARG A 191 13.25 45.68 50.09
CA ARG A 191 12.64 46.24 48.87
C ARG A 191 13.25 45.65 47.59
N GLU A 192 14.57 45.49 47.55
CA GLU A 192 15.25 44.88 46.40
C GLU A 192 14.88 43.40 46.25
N GLN A 193 14.85 42.64 47.35
CA GLN A 193 14.40 41.24 47.36
C GLN A 193 12.95 41.10 46.88
N HIS A 194 12.03 41.95 47.36
CA HIS A 194 10.66 41.97 46.89
C HIS A 194 10.55 42.33 45.41
N LEU A 195 11.35 43.26 44.91
CA LEU A 195 11.41 43.58 43.48
C LEU A 195 11.87 42.40 42.64
N VAL A 196 12.88 41.65 43.10
CA VAL A 196 13.35 40.43 42.43
C VAL A 196 12.27 39.36 42.44
N GLU A 197 11.59 39.16 43.57
CA GLU A 197 10.52 38.16 43.68
C GLU A 197 9.31 38.51 42.82
N VAL A 198 8.91 39.79 42.76
CA VAL A 198 7.86 40.26 41.86
C VAL A 198 8.24 40.00 40.39
N LYS A 199 9.50 40.23 40.01
CA LYS A 199 9.97 39.90 38.65
C LYS A 199 9.91 38.40 38.38
N ARG A 200 10.30 37.57 39.34
CA ARG A 200 10.26 36.09 39.25
C ARG A 200 8.83 35.58 39.09
N LEU A 201 7.90 36.06 39.92
CA LEU A 201 6.49 35.70 39.87
C LEU A 201 5.83 36.14 38.55
N ASN A 202 6.14 37.34 38.06
CA ASN A 202 5.66 37.80 36.75
C ASN A 202 6.19 36.93 35.60
N ALA A 203 7.44 36.48 35.65
CA ALA A 203 7.99 35.57 34.64
C ALA A 203 7.26 34.22 34.64
N LEU A 204 6.98 33.67 35.83
CA LEU A 204 6.26 32.41 35.98
C LEU A 204 4.79 32.55 35.55
N LEU A 205 4.15 33.69 35.81
CA LEU A 205 2.81 33.99 35.32
C LEU A 205 2.75 34.00 33.79
N ASN A 206 3.69 34.70 33.15
CA ASN A 206 3.78 34.74 31.68
C ASN A 206 4.01 33.34 31.07
N GLU A 207 4.81 32.49 31.72
CA GLU A 207 5.01 31.10 31.28
C GLU A 207 3.71 30.30 31.38
N LYS A 208 2.97 30.44 32.49
CA LYS A 208 1.66 29.76 32.66
C LYS A 208 0.63 30.27 31.65
N ASP A 209 0.60 31.56 31.36
CA ASP A 209 -0.29 32.13 30.35
C ASP A 209 0.02 31.59 28.94
N LEU A 210 1.31 31.42 28.61
CA LEU A 210 1.72 30.80 27.35
C LEU A 210 1.24 29.35 27.25
N VAL A 211 1.41 28.57 28.33
CA VAL A 211 0.93 27.17 28.38
C VAL A 211 -0.58 27.10 28.25
N LEU A 212 -1.32 28.00 28.92
CA LEU A 212 -2.78 28.08 28.81
C LEU A 212 -3.22 28.41 27.39
N GLN A 213 -2.54 29.32 26.70
CA GLN A 213 -2.83 29.64 25.29
C GLN A 213 -2.57 28.43 24.38
N VAL A 214 -1.49 27.68 24.61
CA VAL A 214 -1.20 26.46 23.83
C VAL A 214 -2.27 25.40 24.08
N LEU A 215 -2.63 25.13 25.34
CA LEU A 215 -3.68 24.17 25.69
C LEU A 215 -5.05 24.58 25.13
N GLN A 216 -5.38 25.88 25.11
CA GLN A 216 -6.60 26.38 24.48
C GLN A 216 -6.60 26.14 22.97
N LYS A 217 -5.46 26.35 22.30
CA LYS A 217 -5.31 26.03 20.87
C LYS A 217 -5.47 24.54 20.62
N GLU A 218 -4.77 23.69 21.37
CA GLU A 218 -4.91 22.24 21.29
C GLU A 218 -6.36 21.78 21.55
N LEU A 219 -7.06 22.42 22.50
CA LEU A 219 -8.46 22.11 22.78
C LEU A 219 -9.38 22.53 21.63
N SER A 220 -9.08 23.66 20.96
CA SER A 220 -9.82 24.11 19.77
C SER A 220 -9.54 23.28 18.51
N GLU A 221 -8.35 22.69 18.42
CA GLU A 221 -7.95 21.79 17.33
C GLU A 221 -8.55 20.39 17.49
N ARG A 222 -8.93 20.00 18.71
CA ARG A 222 -9.61 18.72 18.94
C ARG A 222 -10.98 18.72 18.25
N PRO A 223 -11.30 17.66 17.47
CA PRO A 223 -12.58 17.57 16.80
C PRO A 223 -13.71 17.60 17.82
N THR A 224 -14.72 18.43 17.54
CA THR A 224 -15.89 18.60 18.42
C THR A 224 -16.62 17.25 18.57
N PRO A 225 -17.30 17.00 19.71
CA PRO A 225 -18.03 15.75 19.92
C PRO A 225 -19.06 15.50 18.81
N LYS A 226 -19.65 16.56 18.25
CA LYS A 226 -20.54 16.49 17.08
C LYS A 226 -19.83 15.97 15.83
N GLN A 227 -18.63 16.46 15.51
CA GLN A 227 -17.84 15.95 14.38
C GLN A 227 -17.44 14.48 14.58
N VAL A 228 -17.12 14.08 15.81
CA VAL A 228 -16.83 12.67 16.14
C VAL A 228 -18.06 11.79 15.98
N GLU A 229 -19.24 12.27 16.42
CA GLU A 229 -20.52 11.59 16.19
C GLU A 229 -20.86 11.49 14.71
N ASP A 230 -20.63 12.54 13.93
CA ASP A 230 -20.89 12.55 12.49
C ASP A 230 -19.93 11.63 11.72
N LEU A 231 -18.65 11.58 12.10
CA LEU A 231 -17.70 10.59 11.59
C LEU A 231 -18.10 9.16 11.97
N ARG A 232 -18.60 8.94 13.20
CA ARG A 232 -19.13 7.63 13.61
C ARG A 232 -20.38 7.24 12.81
N LYS A 233 -21.29 8.19 12.55
CA LYS A 233 -22.46 7.98 11.68
C LYS A 233 -22.02 7.65 10.25
N GLN A 234 -21.07 8.39 9.69
CA GLN A 234 -20.51 8.12 8.36
C GLN A 234 -19.85 6.73 8.29
N VAL A 235 -19.08 6.34 9.31
CA VAL A 235 -18.49 5.00 9.39
C VAL A 235 -19.58 3.93 9.50
N LYS A 236 -20.64 4.15 10.29
CA LYS A 236 -21.76 3.19 10.42
C LYS A 236 -22.55 3.05 9.10
N ILE A 237 -22.76 4.14 8.37
CA ILE A 237 -23.37 4.13 7.03
C ILE A 237 -22.46 3.42 6.03
N LEU A 238 -21.16 3.72 6.01
CA LEU A 238 -20.20 3.04 5.15
C LEU A 238 -20.06 1.55 5.49
N GLN A 239 -20.23 1.18 6.75
CA GLN A 239 -20.26 -0.21 7.19
C GLN A 239 -21.56 -0.89 6.69
N ALA A 240 -22.72 -0.25 6.82
CA ALA A 240 -23.98 -0.79 6.30
C ALA A 240 -23.96 -0.98 4.77
N VAL A 241 -23.46 0.03 4.03
CA VAL A 241 -23.33 -0.01 2.56
C VAL A 241 -22.21 -0.96 2.12
N GLY A 242 -21.11 -1.05 2.87
CA GLY A 242 -19.94 -1.86 2.56
C GLY A 242 -20.12 -3.35 2.89
N TYR A 243 -20.93 -3.67 3.89
CA TYR A 243 -21.12 -5.04 4.38
C TYR A 243 -22.51 -5.62 4.12
N ASN A 244 -23.47 -4.87 3.54
CA ASN A 244 -24.81 -5.36 3.21
C ASN A 244 -25.50 -6.08 4.41
N SER A 245 -25.17 -5.65 5.61
CA SER A 245 -25.65 -6.19 6.87
C SER A 245 -26.01 -4.99 7.72
N VAL A 246 -27.30 -4.71 7.82
CA VAL A 246 -28.06 -4.47 9.06
C VAL A 246 -29.52 -4.25 8.69
N GLU A 247 -30.39 -4.75 9.55
CA GLU A 247 -31.85 -4.79 9.50
C GLU A 247 -32.49 -3.40 9.31
N ALA A 248 -33.66 -3.40 8.68
CA ALA A 248 -34.39 -2.20 8.24
C ALA A 248 -34.75 -1.20 9.35
N GLU A 249 -34.65 -1.59 10.62
CA GLU A 249 -35.00 -0.77 11.79
C GLU A 249 -33.95 0.31 12.12
N ASP A 250 -32.69 0.14 11.71
CA ASP A 250 -31.60 1.10 11.98
C ASP A 250 -31.55 2.27 10.97
N TRP A 251 -32.35 2.21 9.90
CA TRP A 251 -32.41 3.24 8.86
C TRP A 251 -33.20 4.49 9.29
N GLU A 252 -34.21 4.35 10.15
CA GLU A 252 -35.05 5.48 10.59
C GLU A 252 -34.32 6.43 11.55
N ILE A 253 -33.35 5.93 12.32
CA ILE A 253 -32.58 6.75 13.27
C ILE A 253 -31.45 7.50 12.55
N ALA A 254 -30.90 6.92 11.48
CA ALA A 254 -29.85 7.52 10.66
C ALA A 254 -30.35 8.59 9.68
N THR A 255 -31.66 8.76 9.50
CA THR A 255 -32.26 9.52 8.38
C THR A 255 -32.65 10.98 8.65
N ARG A 256 -32.35 11.54 9.82
CA ARG A 256 -32.67 12.96 10.12
C ARG A 256 -31.48 13.88 9.86
N GLY A 257 -31.35 14.38 8.63
CA GLY A 257 -30.41 15.48 8.29
C GLY A 257 -30.28 15.76 6.78
N GLU A 258 -30.13 17.04 6.43
CA GLU A 258 -30.03 17.58 5.05
C GLU A 258 -28.92 16.96 4.19
N ASP A 259 -27.93 16.29 4.80
CA ASP A 259 -26.82 15.63 4.10
C ASP A 259 -27.23 14.31 3.41
N ILE A 260 -28.42 13.78 3.70
CA ILE A 260 -28.96 12.57 3.05
C ILE A 260 -29.56 12.88 1.69
N GLY A 261 -30.09 14.08 1.45
CA GLY A 261 -30.53 14.46 0.11
C GLY A 261 -29.37 14.36 -0.90
N LYS A 262 -28.17 14.76 -0.49
CA LYS A 262 -26.96 14.63 -1.33
C LYS A 262 -26.54 13.17 -1.49
N LEU A 263 -26.60 12.35 -0.44
CA LEU A 263 -26.25 10.92 -0.55
C LEU A 263 -27.28 10.13 -1.35
N GLU A 264 -28.56 10.44 -1.22
CA GLU A 264 -29.67 9.85 -1.95
C GLU A 264 -29.58 10.21 -3.44
N THR A 265 -29.28 11.48 -3.79
CA THR A 265 -29.02 11.85 -5.19
C THR A 265 -27.83 11.11 -5.78
N LEU A 266 -26.73 10.94 -5.03
CA LEU A 266 -25.55 10.20 -5.49
C LEU A 266 -25.83 8.69 -5.63
N LEU A 267 -26.61 8.11 -4.73
CA LEU A 267 -27.03 6.70 -4.80
C LEU A 267 -28.01 6.49 -5.96
N LEU A 268 -28.96 7.40 -6.19
CA LEU A 268 -29.87 7.37 -7.33
C LEU A 268 -29.13 7.54 -8.66
N ASP A 269 -28.17 8.45 -8.75
CA ASP A 269 -27.34 8.62 -9.94
C ASP A 269 -26.48 7.39 -10.22
N LYS A 270 -25.95 6.75 -9.17
CA LYS A 270 -25.21 5.50 -9.32
C LYS A 270 -26.12 4.35 -9.71
N ASN A 271 -27.33 4.28 -9.17
CA ASN A 271 -28.33 3.28 -9.53
C ASN A 271 -28.73 3.45 -11.01
N ARG A 272 -29.04 4.68 -11.45
CA ARG A 272 -29.31 4.99 -12.86
C ARG A 272 -28.15 4.66 -13.80
N LYS A 273 -26.90 4.90 -13.37
CA LYS A 273 -25.70 4.50 -14.14
C LYS A 273 -25.58 2.99 -14.24
N MET A 274 -25.79 2.26 -13.14
CA MET A 274 -25.78 0.80 -13.12
C MET A 274 -26.92 0.22 -13.98
N GLU A 275 -28.11 0.81 -13.95
CA GLU A 275 -29.23 0.46 -14.82
C GLU A 275 -28.88 0.71 -16.28
N HIS A 276 -28.26 1.85 -16.61
CA HIS A 276 -27.81 2.15 -17.97
C HIS A 276 -26.77 1.13 -18.46
N GLU A 277 -25.74 0.84 -17.65
CA GLU A 277 -24.74 -0.18 -17.96
C GLU A 277 -25.37 -1.57 -18.14
N LEU A 278 -26.33 -1.95 -17.29
CA LEU A 278 -27.08 -3.20 -17.43
C LEU A 278 -27.88 -3.24 -18.75
N THR A 279 -28.54 -2.14 -19.13
CA THR A 279 -29.24 -2.08 -20.43
C THR A 279 -28.27 -2.17 -21.59
N GLN A 280 -27.11 -1.51 -21.52
CA GLN A 280 -26.08 -1.56 -22.55
C GLN A 280 -25.52 -2.98 -22.70
N PHE A 281 -25.23 -3.67 -21.60
CA PHE A 281 -24.78 -5.06 -21.64
C PHE A 281 -25.85 -6.01 -22.17
N LYS A 282 -27.14 -5.77 -21.86
CA LYS A 282 -28.24 -6.56 -22.43
C LYS A 282 -28.31 -6.40 -23.96
N VAL A 283 -28.16 -5.18 -24.48
CA VAL A 283 -28.14 -4.93 -25.93
C VAL A 283 -26.91 -5.57 -26.59
N GLN A 284 -25.73 -5.43 -25.99
CA GLN A 284 -24.54 -6.09 -26.51
C GLN A 284 -24.67 -7.62 -26.50
N LEU A 285 -25.33 -8.18 -25.48
CA LEU A 285 -25.60 -9.61 -25.43
C LEU A 285 -26.56 -10.02 -26.55
N SER A 286 -27.65 -9.27 -26.80
CA SER A 286 -28.57 -9.58 -27.89
C SER A 286 -27.90 -9.50 -29.27
N GLU A 287 -27.10 -8.47 -29.53
CA GLU A 287 -26.33 -8.34 -30.78
C GLU A 287 -25.35 -9.51 -30.98
N ARG A 288 -24.65 -9.92 -29.91
CA ARG A 288 -23.73 -11.06 -29.97
C ARG A 288 -24.47 -12.38 -30.19
N THR A 289 -25.65 -12.55 -29.59
CA THR A 289 -26.48 -13.74 -29.83
C THR A 289 -27.02 -13.78 -31.26
N GLU A 290 -27.46 -12.66 -31.83
CA GLU A 290 -27.90 -12.58 -33.23
C GLU A 290 -26.74 -12.87 -34.20
N ALA A 291 -25.55 -12.31 -33.94
CA ALA A 291 -24.36 -12.60 -34.73
C ALA A 291 -23.96 -14.08 -34.65
N ALA A 292 -24.09 -14.71 -33.48
CA ALA A 292 -23.83 -16.14 -33.31
C ALA A 292 -24.86 -17.00 -34.08
N LEU A 293 -26.15 -16.65 -34.03
CA LEU A 293 -27.19 -17.33 -34.80
C LEU A 293 -26.94 -17.22 -36.31
N ALA A 294 -26.60 -16.04 -36.81
CA ALA A 294 -26.26 -15.84 -38.22
C ALA A 294 -25.02 -16.65 -38.66
N ALA A 295 -24.02 -16.77 -37.79
CA ALA A 295 -22.84 -17.61 -38.05
C ALA A 295 -23.22 -19.10 -38.12
N VAL A 296 -24.09 -19.56 -37.23
CA VAL A 296 -24.60 -20.95 -37.23
C VAL A 296 -25.40 -21.23 -38.51
N GLU A 297 -26.24 -20.30 -38.96
CA GLU A 297 -26.96 -20.44 -40.24
C GLU A 297 -26.01 -20.55 -41.43
N LYS A 298 -24.94 -19.74 -41.47
CA LYS A 298 -23.93 -19.79 -42.52
C LYS A 298 -23.15 -21.11 -42.52
N VAL A 299 -22.84 -21.65 -41.34
CA VAL A 299 -22.21 -22.99 -41.23
C VAL A 299 -23.15 -24.05 -41.80
N ARG A 300 -24.44 -24.02 -41.45
CA ARG A 300 -25.44 -24.94 -41.99
C ARG A 300 -25.55 -24.86 -43.51
N GLU A 301 -25.49 -23.66 -44.09
CA GLU A 301 -25.48 -23.47 -45.55
C GLU A 301 -24.24 -24.06 -46.21
N LEU A 302 -23.06 -23.83 -45.63
CA LEU A 302 -21.80 -24.40 -46.12
C LEU A 302 -21.81 -25.93 -46.02
N GLU A 303 -22.30 -26.50 -44.92
CA GLU A 303 -22.49 -27.96 -44.78
C GLU A 303 -23.44 -28.51 -45.84
N ALA A 304 -24.54 -27.80 -46.15
CA ALA A 304 -25.44 -28.17 -47.23
C ALA A 304 -24.77 -28.09 -48.62
N GLN A 305 -23.86 -27.14 -48.85
CA GLN A 305 -23.06 -27.10 -50.08
C GLN A 305 -22.06 -28.25 -50.14
N VAL A 306 -21.37 -28.56 -49.04
CA VAL A 306 -20.44 -29.69 -48.95
C VAL A 306 -21.15 -31.01 -49.23
N THR A 307 -22.34 -31.23 -48.68
CA THR A 307 -23.12 -32.46 -48.97
C THR A 307 -23.53 -32.55 -50.43
N LYS A 308 -23.96 -31.44 -51.06
CA LYS A 308 -24.23 -31.38 -52.50
C LYS A 308 -22.99 -31.69 -53.35
N HIS A 309 -21.84 -31.12 -53.01
CA HIS A 309 -20.58 -31.39 -53.72
C HIS A 309 -20.12 -32.83 -53.55
N LYS A 310 -20.21 -33.39 -52.33
CA LYS A 310 -19.94 -34.82 -52.08
C LYS A 310 -20.85 -35.73 -52.92
N ALA A 311 -22.15 -35.43 -52.99
CA ALA A 311 -23.08 -36.18 -53.83
C ALA A 311 -22.76 -36.06 -55.32
N LEU A 312 -22.32 -34.89 -55.79
CA LEU A 312 -21.88 -34.71 -57.16
C LEU A 312 -20.60 -35.50 -57.47
N ILE A 313 -19.62 -35.49 -56.55
CA ILE A 313 -18.38 -36.27 -56.68
C ILE A 313 -18.72 -37.75 -56.79
N VAL A 314 -19.59 -38.29 -55.93
CA VAL A 314 -20.02 -39.71 -56.01
C VAL A 314 -20.67 -40.02 -57.36
N LYS A 315 -21.52 -39.12 -57.91
CA LYS A 315 -22.10 -39.31 -59.24
C LYS A 315 -21.04 -39.32 -60.34
N LEU A 316 -20.06 -38.41 -60.28
CA LEU A 316 -18.96 -38.36 -61.24
C LEU A 316 -18.07 -39.59 -61.13
N GLU A 317 -17.81 -40.08 -59.91
CA GLU A 317 -17.09 -41.33 -59.67
C GLU A 317 -17.84 -42.54 -60.24
N GLU A 318 -19.17 -42.61 -60.04
CA GLU A 318 -20.01 -43.65 -60.66
C GLU A 318 -19.99 -43.57 -62.19
N ASP A 319 -20.02 -42.37 -62.77
CA ASP A 319 -19.99 -42.17 -64.22
C ASP A 319 -18.61 -42.52 -64.81
N ILE A 320 -17.51 -42.24 -64.10
CA ILE A 320 -16.17 -42.72 -64.45
C ILE A 320 -16.12 -44.25 -64.39
N VAL A 321 -16.66 -44.86 -63.35
CA VAL A 321 -16.70 -46.32 -63.22
C VAL A 321 -17.55 -46.96 -64.32
N LYS A 322 -18.68 -46.36 -64.71
CA LYS A 322 -19.51 -46.80 -65.84
C LYS A 322 -18.81 -46.60 -67.19
N GLY A 323 -18.00 -45.55 -67.33
CA GLY A 323 -17.16 -45.30 -68.51
C GLY A 323 -16.00 -46.29 -68.67
N TYR A 324 -15.63 -47.02 -67.62
CA TYR A 324 -14.51 -47.97 -67.59
C TYR A 324 -14.92 -49.47 -67.47
N GLY A 325 -16.15 -49.84 -67.85
CA GLY A 325 -16.61 -51.23 -68.00
C GLY A 325 -16.45 -51.78 -69.45
N PRO A 326 -16.31 -53.11 -69.65
CA PRO A 326 -15.28 -53.68 -70.54
C PRO A 326 -15.70 -53.84 -72.01
N SER A 327 -14.97 -53.19 -72.93
CA SER A 327 -14.77 -53.68 -74.31
C SER A 327 -13.49 -53.14 -74.97
N HIS A 328 -12.47 -54.00 -74.94
CA HIS A 328 -11.54 -54.38 -76.01
C HIS A 328 -10.55 -53.36 -76.63
N ASP A 329 -9.27 -53.74 -76.49
CA ASP A 329 -8.20 -53.67 -77.49
C ASP A 329 -7.65 -52.30 -77.92
N ARG A 330 -6.47 -51.95 -77.38
CA ARG A 330 -5.31 -51.59 -78.22
C ARG A 330 -3.98 -51.68 -77.45
N ARG A 331 -3.02 -52.25 -78.17
CA ARG A 331 -1.63 -52.62 -77.81
C ARG A 331 -0.80 -51.50 -77.17
N PRO A 332 0.29 -51.87 -76.44
CA PRO A 332 1.14 -50.92 -75.75
C PRO A 332 2.16 -50.30 -76.70
N THR A 333 2.25 -48.97 -76.72
CA THR A 333 3.41 -48.24 -77.25
C THR A 333 4.07 -47.48 -76.11
N LYS A 334 5.32 -47.85 -75.84
CA LYS A 334 6.28 -47.12 -74.99
C LYS A 334 6.39 -45.65 -75.39
N HIS A 335 6.34 -44.75 -74.41
CA HIS A 335 7.08 -43.48 -74.35
C HIS A 335 6.91 -42.94 -72.91
N SER A 336 7.88 -43.20 -72.04
CA SER A 336 8.93 -42.26 -71.61
C SER A 336 8.40 -41.10 -70.76
N ASP A 337 8.75 -41.17 -69.47
CA ASP A 337 8.85 -40.05 -68.54
C ASP A 337 9.34 -38.79 -69.24
N ASP A 338 8.70 -37.64 -68.97
CA ASP A 338 9.36 -36.35 -68.71
C ASP A 338 8.31 -35.25 -68.42
N TRP A 339 8.74 -34.20 -67.72
CA TRP A 339 8.11 -32.89 -67.47
C TRP A 339 7.20 -32.76 -66.24
N ASP A 340 7.71 -32.35 -65.07
CA ASP A 340 8.21 -31.02 -64.67
C ASP A 340 7.19 -29.87 -64.75
N LEU A 341 7.12 -29.18 -63.60
CA LEU A 341 6.41 -27.91 -63.33
C LEU A 341 6.76 -26.81 -64.34
N PRO A 342 5.86 -25.83 -64.55
CA PRO A 342 6.17 -24.48 -64.02
C PRO A 342 4.90 -23.78 -63.49
N ASP A 343 4.88 -23.18 -62.30
CA ASP A 343 5.38 -21.84 -61.91
C ASP A 343 5.19 -20.67 -62.92
N SER A 344 4.39 -19.71 -62.47
CA SER A 344 4.42 -18.25 -62.71
C SER A 344 4.59 -17.67 -64.12
N GLY A 345 3.65 -16.77 -64.46
CA GLY A 345 4.00 -15.53 -65.17
C GLY A 345 3.04 -15.05 -66.27
N ILE A 346 2.15 -14.12 -65.89
CA ILE A 346 1.98 -12.76 -66.47
C ILE A 346 1.75 -12.60 -68.00
N ASN A 347 0.77 -11.72 -68.29
CA ASN A 347 0.48 -10.97 -69.52
C ASN A 347 -0.12 -11.75 -70.70
N ASP A 348 -0.93 -11.17 -71.57
CA ASP A 348 -1.71 -9.93 -71.68
C ASP A 348 -2.38 -10.01 -73.07
N SER A 349 -3.59 -9.46 -73.22
CA SER A 349 -4.25 -9.14 -74.50
C SER A 349 -4.61 -10.36 -75.40
N SER A 350 -5.69 -10.44 -76.18
CA SER A 350 -6.72 -9.49 -76.63
C SER A 350 -7.73 -10.26 -77.49
N GLU A 351 -9.01 -9.93 -77.30
CA GLU A 351 -10.09 -9.83 -78.30
C GLU A 351 -10.65 -11.04 -79.10
N GLN A 352 -11.96 -10.87 -79.37
CA GLN A 352 -12.85 -11.50 -80.37
C GLN A 352 -13.56 -12.82 -80.00
N HIS A 353 -14.84 -12.69 -79.59
CA HIS A 353 -15.95 -12.93 -80.53
C HIS A 353 -17.30 -12.43 -79.99
N GLU A 354 -18.01 -11.70 -80.84
CA GLU A 354 -19.38 -11.24 -80.68
C GLU A 354 -20.44 -12.36 -80.73
N SER A 355 -21.61 -12.00 -80.19
CA SER A 355 -22.96 -12.48 -80.55
C SER A 355 -23.59 -13.61 -79.72
N SER A 356 -24.31 -13.21 -78.67
CA SER A 356 -25.70 -13.65 -78.51
C SER A 356 -26.45 -12.66 -77.62
N LYS A 357 -27.42 -11.95 -78.23
CA LYS A 357 -28.40 -11.12 -77.52
C LYS A 357 -29.29 -12.02 -76.66
N GLY A 358 -28.98 -12.07 -75.37
CA GLY A 358 -29.92 -12.42 -74.30
C GLY A 358 -30.18 -11.18 -73.46
N VAL A 359 -31.44 -10.75 -73.41
CA VAL A 359 -31.99 -9.54 -72.77
C VAL A 359 -31.91 -9.62 -71.22
N GLY A 360 -30.70 -9.74 -70.69
CA GLY A 360 -30.42 -9.76 -69.24
C GLY A 360 -28.96 -9.48 -68.87
N GLY A 361 -28.13 -9.11 -69.84
CA GLY A 361 -26.70 -8.81 -69.66
C GLY A 361 -26.40 -7.35 -69.32
N GLU A 362 -27.17 -6.39 -69.86
CA GLU A 362 -26.96 -4.96 -69.60
C GLU A 362 -27.35 -4.56 -68.17
N ASP A 363 -28.45 -5.09 -67.64
CA ASP A 363 -28.83 -4.88 -66.22
C ASP A 363 -27.84 -5.54 -65.26
N ARG A 364 -27.28 -6.71 -65.63
CA ARG A 364 -26.22 -7.36 -64.85
C ARG A 364 -24.93 -6.57 -64.89
N ASN A 365 -24.52 -6.04 -66.03
CA ASN A 365 -23.32 -5.20 -66.14
C ASN A 365 -23.51 -3.84 -65.45
N SER A 366 -24.69 -3.23 -65.55
CA SER A 366 -25.06 -2.00 -64.83
C SER A 366 -25.09 -2.21 -63.32
N MET A 367 -25.69 -3.32 -62.84
CA MET A 367 -25.68 -3.70 -61.43
C MET A 367 -24.27 -3.99 -60.93
N LEU A 368 -23.43 -4.68 -61.72
CA LEU A 368 -22.03 -4.90 -61.38
C LEU A 368 -21.24 -3.58 -61.34
N GLN A 369 -21.50 -2.63 -62.24
CA GLN A 369 -20.88 -1.30 -62.22
C GLN A 369 -21.31 -0.48 -60.99
N VAL A 370 -22.57 -0.58 -60.58
CA VAL A 370 -23.07 0.03 -59.33
C VAL A 370 -22.43 -0.64 -58.11
N ILE A 371 -22.32 -1.97 -58.07
CA ILE A 371 -21.64 -2.68 -56.98
C ILE A 371 -20.15 -2.34 -56.93
N CYS A 372 -19.48 -2.23 -58.09
CA CYS A 372 -18.09 -1.79 -58.17
C CYS A 372 -17.93 -0.36 -57.66
N SER A 373 -18.78 0.58 -58.06
CA SER A 373 -18.72 1.97 -57.57
C SER A 373 -19.06 2.09 -56.07
N GLN A 374 -20.00 1.29 -55.57
CA GLN A 374 -20.29 1.20 -54.14
C GLN A 374 -19.10 0.63 -53.36
N ARG A 375 -18.52 -0.49 -53.82
CA ARG A 375 -17.31 -1.08 -53.25
C ARG A 375 -16.16 -0.08 -53.23
N ASP A 376 -15.97 0.65 -54.32
CA ASP A 376 -14.88 1.61 -54.44
C ASP A 376 -15.13 2.83 -53.52
N ARG A 377 -16.39 3.26 -53.35
CA ARG A 377 -16.78 4.28 -52.36
C ARG A 377 -16.57 3.80 -50.92
N PHE A 378 -16.87 2.53 -50.61
CA PHE A 378 -16.59 1.94 -49.29
C PHE A 378 -15.09 1.80 -49.04
N ARG A 379 -14.30 1.38 -50.05
CA ARG A 379 -12.83 1.34 -49.96
C ARG A 379 -12.26 2.73 -49.74
N GLN A 380 -12.78 3.75 -50.43
CA GLN A 380 -12.36 5.13 -50.22
C GLN A 380 -12.71 5.62 -48.81
N ARG A 381 -13.93 5.34 -48.32
CA ARG A 381 -14.33 5.69 -46.95
C ARG A 381 -13.49 4.96 -45.91
N LEU A 382 -13.19 3.67 -46.12
CA LEU A 382 -12.31 2.88 -45.27
C LEU A 382 -10.91 3.49 -45.20
N ARG A 383 -10.31 3.84 -46.35
CA ARG A 383 -9.00 4.50 -46.40
C ARG A 383 -9.01 5.83 -45.65
N VAL A 384 -10.00 6.68 -45.87
CA VAL A 384 -10.14 7.96 -45.15
C VAL A 384 -10.28 7.73 -43.64
N THR A 385 -11.10 6.77 -43.21
CA THR A 385 -11.25 6.45 -41.78
C THR A 385 -9.98 5.83 -41.17
N GLU A 386 -9.23 5.04 -41.94
CA GLU A 386 -7.94 4.50 -41.49
C GLU A 386 -6.89 5.61 -41.38
N GLU A 387 -6.88 6.58 -42.29
CA GLU A 387 -6.03 7.76 -42.23
C GLU A 387 -6.39 8.67 -41.06
N GLU A 388 -7.68 8.92 -40.81
CA GLU A 388 -8.16 9.67 -39.64
C GLU A 388 -7.82 8.95 -38.33
N LEU A 389 -7.94 7.61 -38.30
CA LEU A 389 -7.57 6.80 -37.14
C LEU A 389 -6.06 6.86 -36.89
N ARG A 390 -5.23 6.79 -37.94
CA ARG A 390 -3.77 6.97 -37.83
C ARG A 390 -3.44 8.37 -37.33
N ALA A 391 -4.03 9.41 -37.92
CA ALA A 391 -3.80 10.80 -37.51
C ALA A 391 -4.23 11.05 -36.05
N SER A 392 -5.36 10.48 -35.61
CA SER A 392 -5.79 10.55 -34.21
C SER A 392 -4.82 9.81 -33.29
N ARG A 393 -4.33 8.63 -33.70
CA ARG A 393 -3.36 7.86 -32.92
C ARG A 393 -2.04 8.61 -32.78
N ASP A 394 -1.57 9.25 -33.84
CA ASP A 394 -0.35 10.05 -33.84
C ASP A 394 -0.50 11.29 -32.95
N ARG A 395 -1.66 11.96 -32.97
CA ARG A 395 -1.98 13.05 -32.02
C ARG A 395 -2.00 12.56 -30.57
N CYS A 396 -2.57 11.39 -30.30
CA CYS A 396 -2.54 10.80 -28.95
C CYS A 396 -1.12 10.49 -28.49
N GLN A 397 -0.26 9.99 -29.38
CA GLN A 397 1.15 9.74 -29.06
C GLN A 397 1.90 11.05 -28.78
N LEU A 398 1.71 12.08 -29.62
CA LEU A 398 2.33 13.39 -29.41
C LEU A 398 1.90 14.01 -28.07
N LEU A 399 0.59 14.02 -27.78
CA LEU A 399 0.08 14.53 -26.51
C LEU A 399 0.60 13.74 -25.31
N THR A 400 0.77 12.43 -25.45
CA THR A 400 1.35 11.59 -24.39
C THR A 400 2.81 11.96 -24.15
N ALA A 401 3.59 12.15 -25.21
CA ALA A 401 4.98 12.58 -25.11
C ALA A 401 5.11 13.99 -24.50
N ASP A 402 4.23 14.93 -24.85
CA ASP A 402 4.19 16.27 -24.27
C ASP A 402 3.83 16.25 -22.78
N VAL A 403 2.88 15.39 -22.38
CA VAL A 403 2.54 15.17 -20.97
C VAL A 403 3.72 14.58 -20.19
N GLU A 404 4.44 13.61 -20.77
CA GLU A 404 5.64 13.04 -20.15
C GLU A 404 6.76 14.08 -20.02
N ARG A 405 6.97 14.89 -21.07
CA ARG A 405 7.95 15.98 -21.06
C ARG A 405 7.60 17.02 -20.00
N SER A 406 6.34 17.45 -19.93
CA SER A 406 5.83 18.38 -18.92
C SER A 406 5.99 17.83 -17.50
N LYS A 407 5.71 16.53 -17.28
CA LYS A 407 5.95 15.88 -15.99
C LYS A 407 7.43 15.89 -15.61
N ALA A 408 8.33 15.58 -16.54
CA ALA A 408 9.78 15.60 -16.29
C ALA A 408 10.28 17.01 -15.96
N ASP A 409 9.79 18.03 -16.67
CA ASP A 409 10.14 19.42 -16.41
C ASP A 409 9.58 19.91 -15.07
N ASN A 410 8.36 19.49 -14.69
CA ASN A 410 7.78 19.78 -13.37
C ASN A 410 8.59 19.15 -12.22
N VAL A 411 9.08 17.92 -12.38
CA VAL A 411 9.95 17.27 -11.37
C VAL A 411 11.28 18.02 -11.23
N LYS A 412 11.90 18.45 -12.34
CA LYS A 412 13.11 19.29 -12.31
C LYS A 412 12.85 20.67 -11.70
N LEU A 413 11.66 21.24 -11.90
CA LEU A 413 11.28 22.50 -11.28
C LEU A 413 11.17 22.34 -9.76
N TYR A 414 10.58 21.23 -9.31
CA TYR A 414 10.50 20.87 -7.89
C TYR A 414 11.91 20.67 -7.28
N GLU A 415 12.81 19.98 -7.98
CA GLU A 415 14.22 19.85 -7.59
C GLU A 415 14.89 21.22 -7.40
N LYS A 416 14.75 22.13 -8.37
CA LYS A 416 15.30 23.49 -8.28
C LYS A 416 14.69 24.29 -7.13
N MET A 417 13.38 24.21 -6.93
CA MET A 417 12.67 24.91 -5.86
C MET A 417 13.16 24.42 -4.49
N ARG A 418 13.33 23.10 -4.34
CA ARG A 418 13.89 22.49 -3.13
C ARG A 418 15.33 22.92 -2.89
N PHE A 419 16.18 22.89 -3.92
CA PHE A 419 17.56 23.33 -3.82
C PHE A 419 17.67 24.80 -3.39
N VAL A 420 16.85 25.69 -3.96
CA VAL A 420 16.78 27.09 -3.56
C VAL A 420 16.24 27.25 -2.14
N GLN A 421 15.23 26.48 -1.74
CA GLN A 421 14.65 26.52 -0.39
C GLN A 421 15.66 26.03 0.67
N ASP A 422 16.45 25.01 0.36
CA ASP A 422 17.51 24.49 1.23
C ASP A 422 18.68 25.50 1.32
N TYR A 423 19.07 26.13 0.21
CA TYR A 423 20.09 27.20 0.21
C TYR A 423 19.64 28.47 0.98
N THR A 424 18.35 28.79 0.93
CA THR A 424 17.77 29.93 1.68
C THR A 424 17.69 29.63 3.18
N LYS A 425 17.67 28.35 3.59
CA LYS A 425 17.71 27.92 5.00
C LYS A 425 19.11 27.91 5.60
N GLU A 426 20.18 27.83 4.79
CA GLU A 426 21.57 27.76 5.26
C GLU A 426 22.31 29.12 5.33
N GLY A 427 21.67 30.24 4.96
CA GLY A 427 22.27 31.58 5.10
C GLY A 427 22.41 32.03 6.57
N PRO A 428 23.57 32.57 7.01
CA PRO A 428 23.74 33.02 8.39
C PRO A 428 23.00 34.35 8.63
N VAL A 429 21.98 34.27 9.48
CA VAL A 429 21.33 35.34 10.25
C VAL A 429 20.66 36.49 9.46
N SER A 430 19.32 36.49 9.41
CA SER A 430 18.58 37.70 9.79
C SER A 430 17.19 37.37 10.36
N ARG A 431 17.08 37.75 11.62
CA ARG A 431 15.91 37.76 12.49
C ARG A 431 14.93 38.84 12.02
N ASN A 432 14.05 38.53 11.06
CA ASN A 432 12.69 39.10 10.93
C ASN A 432 12.05 38.72 9.60
N LYS A 433 11.12 37.75 9.61
CA LYS A 433 9.98 37.78 8.69
C LYS A 433 8.80 36.97 9.23
N LYS A 434 7.98 37.63 10.06
CA LYS A 434 6.53 37.43 9.98
C LYS A 434 6.05 38.11 8.69
N ARG A 435 5.45 37.36 7.76
CA ARG A 435 4.27 37.73 6.93
C ARG A 435 4.05 36.73 5.78
N GLY A 436 2.79 36.30 5.65
CA GLY A 436 2.23 35.36 4.67
C GLY A 436 2.42 33.91 5.12
N GLU A 437 1.52 33.23 5.84
CA GLU A 437 0.08 33.10 5.59
C GLU A 437 -0.20 32.86 4.10
N ASP A 438 0.28 31.74 3.60
CA ASP A 438 -0.15 31.17 2.32
C ASP A 438 -1.43 30.37 2.57
N LEU A 439 -2.54 31.12 2.62
CA LEU A 439 -3.93 30.68 2.77
C LEU A 439 -4.48 29.99 1.51
N GLU A 440 -3.65 29.25 0.75
CA GLU A 440 -4.05 28.62 -0.51
C GLU A 440 -3.60 27.15 -0.67
N SER A 441 -3.16 26.48 0.41
CA SER A 441 -2.76 25.06 0.36
C SER A 441 -3.91 24.07 0.57
N GLY A 442 -5.07 24.36 -0.03
CA GLY A 442 -6.20 23.43 -0.08
C GLY A 442 -6.17 22.46 -1.27
N MET A 443 -5.47 22.84 -2.35
CA MET A 443 -5.40 22.07 -3.60
C MET A 443 -3.97 21.97 -4.17
N GLY A 444 -3.09 22.93 -3.86
CA GLY A 444 -1.68 22.94 -4.30
C GLY A 444 -0.80 21.90 -3.61
N GLY A 445 -1.06 21.60 -2.32
CA GLY A 445 -0.31 20.62 -1.55
C GLY A 445 -0.43 19.18 -2.08
N ASP A 446 -1.54 18.81 -2.74
CA ASP A 446 -1.68 17.49 -3.37
C ASP A 446 -0.83 17.39 -4.64
N VAL A 447 -0.76 18.47 -5.43
CA VAL A 447 0.10 18.52 -6.62
C VAL A 447 1.58 18.47 -6.22
N GLU A 448 1.96 19.26 -5.23
CA GLU A 448 3.31 19.29 -4.68
C GLU A 448 3.68 17.94 -4.03
N SER A 449 2.77 17.32 -3.27
CA SER A 449 2.96 15.99 -2.67
C SER A 449 3.14 14.90 -3.74
N ARG A 450 2.40 14.96 -4.85
CA ARG A 450 2.57 14.02 -5.99
C ARG A 450 3.94 14.15 -6.64
N TYR A 451 4.41 15.37 -6.91
CA TYR A 451 5.73 15.58 -7.51
C TYR A 451 6.88 15.35 -6.52
N LYS A 452 6.67 15.67 -5.23
CA LYS A 452 7.57 15.31 -4.13
C LYS A 452 7.77 13.81 -4.05
N LYS A 453 6.69 13.03 -4.10
CA LYS A 453 6.77 11.57 -4.09
C LYS A 453 7.48 11.04 -5.33
N MET A 454 7.17 11.56 -6.52
CA MET A 454 7.88 11.18 -7.75
C MET A 454 9.39 11.48 -7.68
N TYR A 455 9.76 12.63 -7.11
CA TYR A 455 11.15 13.02 -6.88
C TYR A 455 11.86 12.11 -5.87
N GLU A 456 11.24 11.85 -4.71
CA GLU A 456 11.77 10.96 -3.67
C GLU A 456 11.91 9.52 -4.17
N ASP A 457 10.96 9.06 -4.98
CA ASP A 457 10.98 7.73 -5.59
C ASP A 457 12.10 7.60 -6.65
N ASP A 458 12.44 8.68 -7.38
CA ASP A 458 13.51 8.69 -8.40
C ASP A 458 14.91 8.85 -7.79
N ILE A 459 15.03 9.61 -6.69
CA ILE A 459 16.30 9.82 -5.99
C ILE A 459 16.68 8.69 -5.05
N ASN A 460 15.71 7.94 -4.52
CA ASN A 460 16.01 6.89 -3.56
C ASN A 460 16.62 5.66 -4.27
N PRO A 461 17.91 5.34 -4.03
CA PRO A 461 18.54 4.21 -4.69
C PRO A 461 17.91 2.86 -4.29
N PHE A 462 17.25 2.79 -3.13
CA PHE A 462 16.59 1.58 -2.64
C PHE A 462 15.21 1.34 -3.27
N THR A 463 14.48 2.38 -3.69
CA THR A 463 13.20 2.19 -4.40
C THR A 463 13.46 1.73 -5.84
N ALA A 464 14.44 2.32 -6.51
CA ALA A 464 14.92 1.89 -7.81
C ALA A 464 15.49 0.46 -7.76
N PHE A 465 16.28 0.13 -6.74
CA PHE A 465 16.81 -1.22 -6.52
C PHE A 465 15.69 -2.23 -6.20
N SER A 466 14.78 -1.91 -5.27
CA SER A 466 13.64 -2.78 -4.93
C SER A 466 12.72 -3.05 -6.13
N LYS A 467 12.51 -2.05 -6.98
CA LYS A 467 11.73 -2.20 -8.22
C LYS A 467 12.46 -3.10 -9.22
N LYS A 468 13.76 -2.87 -9.45
CA LYS A 468 14.60 -3.73 -10.30
C LYS A 468 14.69 -5.16 -9.78
N GLU A 469 14.79 -5.35 -8.47
CA GLU A 469 14.85 -6.68 -7.85
C GLU A 469 13.51 -7.41 -7.95
N LYS A 470 12.38 -6.71 -7.71
CA LYS A 470 11.04 -7.27 -7.93
C LYS A 470 10.82 -7.65 -9.39
N ASP A 471 11.26 -6.82 -10.33
CA ASP A 471 11.16 -7.11 -11.77
C ASP A 471 12.07 -8.28 -12.17
N ARG A 472 13.26 -8.40 -11.57
CA ARG A 472 14.16 -9.55 -11.79
C ARG A 472 13.55 -10.83 -11.26
N ARG A 473 13.07 -10.85 -10.01
CA ARG A 473 12.34 -11.99 -9.43
C ARG A 473 11.11 -12.34 -10.27
N TYR A 474 10.38 -11.34 -10.78
CA TYR A 474 9.23 -11.55 -11.68
C TYR A 474 9.64 -12.18 -13.02
N ARG A 475 10.78 -11.82 -13.59
CA ARG A 475 11.29 -12.41 -14.84
C ARG A 475 11.84 -13.82 -14.62
N GLU A 476 12.49 -14.07 -13.49
CA GLU A 476 13.05 -15.36 -13.08
C GLU A 476 11.98 -16.41 -12.73
N LEU A 477 10.75 -16.00 -12.42
CA LEU A 477 9.62 -16.91 -12.23
C LEU A 477 9.30 -17.67 -13.53
N GLY A 478 9.19 -18.99 -13.43
CA GLY A 478 8.77 -19.85 -14.54
C GLY A 478 7.37 -19.50 -15.04
N LEU A 479 7.03 -19.85 -16.28
CA LEU A 479 5.72 -19.54 -16.87
C LEU A 479 4.54 -20.02 -16.00
N ARG A 480 4.70 -21.16 -15.31
CA ARG A 480 3.70 -21.71 -14.39
C ARG A 480 3.57 -20.87 -13.11
N ASP A 481 4.69 -20.48 -12.52
CA ASP A 481 4.68 -19.64 -11.31
C ASP A 481 4.18 -18.22 -11.61
N LYS A 482 4.46 -17.68 -12.80
CA LYS A 482 3.86 -16.43 -13.28
C LYS A 482 2.35 -16.52 -13.32
N ILE A 483 1.79 -17.59 -13.90
CA ILE A 483 0.34 -17.80 -13.94
C ILE A 483 -0.22 -17.92 -12.51
N THR A 484 0.42 -18.68 -11.63
CA THR A 484 -0.01 -18.83 -10.22
C THR A 484 0.06 -17.52 -9.46
N LEU A 485 1.08 -16.70 -9.67
CA LEU A 485 1.27 -15.43 -8.96
C LEU A 485 0.35 -14.34 -9.51
N THR A 486 0.06 -14.37 -10.82
CA THR A 486 -0.95 -13.50 -11.46
C THR A 486 -2.35 -13.89 -11.01
N SER A 487 -2.65 -15.19 -10.98
CA SER A 487 -3.91 -15.73 -10.47
C SER A 487 -4.06 -15.46 -8.98
N GLY A 488 -3.02 -15.65 -8.17
CA GLY A 488 -2.99 -15.31 -6.75
C GLY A 488 -3.18 -13.81 -6.51
N ARG A 489 -2.52 -12.93 -7.27
CA ARG A 489 -2.76 -11.48 -7.20
C ARG A 489 -4.17 -11.10 -7.63
N PHE A 490 -4.73 -11.75 -8.64
CA PHE A 490 -6.10 -11.51 -9.08
C PHE A 490 -7.11 -11.94 -8.02
N LEU A 491 -6.89 -13.10 -7.41
CA LEU A 491 -7.73 -13.65 -6.34
C LEU A 491 -7.65 -12.84 -5.06
N LEU A 492 -6.44 -12.39 -4.64
CA LEU A 492 -6.26 -11.60 -3.42
C LEU A 492 -6.55 -10.11 -3.63
N GLY A 493 -6.28 -9.58 -4.82
CA GLY A 493 -6.45 -8.16 -5.15
C GLY A 493 -7.90 -7.76 -5.38
N ASN A 494 -8.75 -8.69 -5.84
CA ASN A 494 -10.15 -8.40 -6.12
C ASN A 494 -11.07 -8.90 -4.99
N LYS A 495 -11.87 -8.01 -4.41
CA LYS A 495 -12.85 -8.34 -3.35
C LYS A 495 -13.88 -9.38 -3.81
N TYR A 496 -14.27 -9.35 -5.09
CA TYR A 496 -15.25 -10.28 -5.66
C TYR A 496 -14.68 -11.68 -5.88
N ALA A 497 -13.39 -11.77 -6.23
CA ALA A 497 -12.73 -13.07 -6.38
C ALA A 497 -12.57 -13.79 -5.04
N ARG A 498 -12.30 -13.03 -3.96
CA ARG A 498 -12.27 -13.57 -2.59
C ARG A 498 -13.61 -14.11 -2.12
N THR A 499 -14.69 -13.35 -2.33
CA THR A 499 -16.04 -13.83 -1.96
C THR A 499 -16.46 -15.02 -2.81
N PHE A 500 -16.14 -15.04 -4.10
CA PHE A 500 -16.42 -16.18 -4.98
C PHE A 500 -15.74 -17.48 -4.50
N ILE A 501 -14.44 -17.44 -4.16
CA ILE A 501 -13.74 -18.63 -3.64
C ILE A 501 -14.32 -19.09 -2.30
N PHE A 502 -14.67 -18.15 -1.43
CA PHE A 502 -15.27 -18.48 -0.14
C PHE A 502 -16.58 -19.25 -0.30
N PHE A 503 -17.51 -18.74 -1.13
CA PHE A 503 -18.76 -19.44 -1.42
C PHE A 503 -18.56 -20.74 -2.19
N TYR A 504 -17.61 -20.78 -3.13
CA TYR A 504 -17.24 -22.00 -3.85
C TYR A 504 -16.72 -23.09 -2.91
N SER A 505 -15.88 -22.73 -1.94
CA SER A 505 -15.38 -23.64 -0.91
C SER A 505 -16.54 -24.17 -0.05
N ILE A 506 -17.44 -23.30 0.42
CA ILE A 506 -18.61 -23.72 1.20
C ILE A 506 -19.51 -24.67 0.40
N ALA A 507 -19.80 -24.34 -0.87
CA ALA A 507 -20.61 -25.19 -1.73
C ALA A 507 -19.96 -26.58 -1.95
N LEU A 508 -18.64 -26.62 -2.12
CA LEU A 508 -17.90 -27.88 -2.24
C LEU A 508 -17.97 -28.70 -0.96
N HIS A 509 -17.81 -28.07 0.21
CA HIS A 509 -17.96 -28.76 1.49
C HIS A 509 -19.39 -29.29 1.67
N LEU A 510 -20.42 -28.50 1.37
CA LEU A 510 -21.82 -28.95 1.42
C LEU A 510 -22.08 -30.13 0.48
N LEU A 511 -21.48 -30.13 -0.71
CA LEU A 511 -21.58 -31.24 -1.66
C LEU A 511 -20.94 -32.51 -1.10
N VAL A 512 -19.74 -32.40 -0.51
CA VAL A 512 -19.04 -33.53 0.13
C VAL A 512 -19.82 -34.06 1.33
N PHE A 513 -20.38 -33.17 2.17
CA PHE A 513 -21.24 -33.58 3.28
C PHE A 513 -22.52 -34.27 2.80
N ALA A 514 -23.14 -33.76 1.74
CA ALA A 514 -24.33 -34.37 1.14
C ALA A 514 -24.02 -35.75 0.53
N SER A 515 -22.87 -35.92 -0.13
CA SER A 515 -22.45 -37.20 -0.69
C SER A 515 -22.13 -38.22 0.41
N MET A 516 -21.43 -37.82 1.46
CA MET A 516 -21.20 -38.65 2.64
C MET A 516 -22.49 -39.01 3.38
N TYR A 517 -23.42 -38.06 3.52
CA TYR A 517 -24.71 -38.30 4.16
C TYR A 517 -25.54 -39.30 3.34
N ARG A 518 -25.58 -39.15 2.02
CA ARG A 518 -26.23 -40.12 1.13
C ARG A 518 -25.60 -41.50 1.24
N PHE A 519 -24.27 -41.59 1.23
CA PHE A 519 -23.57 -42.85 1.39
C PHE A 519 -23.83 -43.51 2.74
N SER A 520 -23.82 -42.73 3.83
CA SER A 520 -24.15 -43.21 5.18
C SER A 520 -25.60 -43.68 5.31
N SER A 521 -26.55 -42.95 4.70
CA SER A 521 -27.97 -43.35 4.69
C SER A 521 -28.19 -44.67 3.94
N LEU A 522 -27.48 -44.88 2.82
CA LEU A 522 -27.52 -46.12 2.04
C LEU A 522 -26.85 -47.28 2.79
N SER A 523 -25.74 -47.03 3.50
CA SER A 523 -25.14 -48.07 4.33
C SER A 523 -26.03 -48.45 5.51
N HIS A 524 -26.69 -47.47 6.13
CA HIS A 524 -27.59 -47.73 7.25
C HIS A 524 -28.85 -48.50 6.82
N SER A 525 -29.43 -48.19 5.64
CA SER A 525 -30.55 -48.98 5.11
C SER A 525 -30.12 -50.41 4.78
N ALA A 526 -28.94 -50.58 4.16
CA ALA A 526 -28.42 -51.91 3.84
C ALA A 526 -28.12 -52.78 5.07
N ILE A 527 -27.69 -52.18 6.19
CA ILE A 527 -27.49 -52.89 7.46
C ILE A 527 -28.84 -53.26 8.09
N ARG A 528 -29.80 -52.33 8.09
CA ARG A 528 -31.15 -52.57 8.64
C ARG A 528 -31.90 -53.67 7.88
N ASP A 529 -31.80 -53.70 6.56
CA ASP A 529 -32.41 -54.75 5.74
C ASP A 529 -31.77 -56.12 6.01
N ARG A 530 -30.47 -56.14 6.34
CA ARG A 530 -29.78 -57.36 6.78
C ARG A 530 -30.28 -57.85 8.13
N GLU A 531 -30.45 -56.96 9.11
CA GLU A 531 -30.95 -57.31 10.44
C GLU A 531 -32.41 -57.81 10.42
N MET A 532 -33.26 -57.20 9.59
CA MET A 532 -34.65 -57.65 9.41
C MET A 532 -34.73 -59.03 8.74
N GLY A 533 -33.85 -59.32 7.77
CA GLY A 533 -33.77 -60.63 7.13
C GLY A 533 -33.29 -61.77 8.05
N TYR A 534 -32.56 -61.46 9.13
CA TYR A 534 -32.17 -62.45 10.14
C TYR A 534 -33.28 -62.74 11.16
N ASN A 535 -34.19 -61.79 11.42
CA ASN A 535 -35.30 -61.97 12.37
C ASN A 535 -36.51 -62.72 11.80
N GLU A 536 -36.70 -62.75 10.48
CA GLU A 536 -37.78 -63.53 9.84
C GLU A 536 -37.40 -65.01 9.59
N GLY A 537 -36.14 -65.38 9.84
CA GLY A 537 -35.62 -66.74 9.62
C GLY A 537 -35.45 -67.61 10.86
N SER A 538 -35.93 -67.18 12.04
CA SER A 538 -35.76 -67.89 13.31
C SER A 538 -37.06 -68.40 13.93
#